data_AF-A0A9W4TDE1-F1
#
_entry.id   AF-A0A9W4TDE1-F1
#
_cell.length_a   1.000
_cell.length_b   1.000
_cell.length_c   1.000
_cell.angle_alpha   90.00
_cell.angle_beta   90.00
_cell.angle_gamma   90.00
#
_symmetry.space_group_name_H-M   'P 1'
#
loop_
_entity.id
_entity.type
_entity.pdbx_description
1 polymer ?
#
loop_
_entity_poly.entity_id
_entity_poly.type
_entity_poly.pdbx_seq_one_letter_code
_entity_poly.pdbx_strand_id
1 'polypeptide(L)'
;NEEPYTKIIMRFASEYVAGKVVSIIEERYKHELKCFVKSSSSESAFSSLRGALFEEIAHRILRKGGRFKIRPLDTNSKDLNIKIPELEMCFYSKIVEIEANKYYRPIQKNWESVDAIISPDILFQMTVGNTHPIKMNGLDKLCDKLGGKSGNNKISFYFVLPRDQYANFKKQPFHT
;
A
#
# COMPACT_ATOMS: atom_id res chain seq x y z
N ASN A 1 42.56 16.37 -46.25
CA ASN A 1 41.11 16.47 -45.99
C ASN A 1 40.77 15.63 -44.78
N GLU A 2 40.84 16.22 -43.59
CA GLU A 2 40.23 15.63 -42.39
C GLU A 2 38.82 16.22 -42.28
N GLU A 3 37.80 15.37 -42.17
CA GLU A 3 36.42 15.81 -42.00
C GLU A 3 36.23 16.48 -40.62
N PRO A 4 35.75 17.72 -40.54
CA PRO A 4 35.54 18.37 -39.25
C PRO A 4 34.23 17.90 -38.63
N TYR A 5 34.33 17.33 -37.42
CA TYR A 5 33.25 17.10 -36.45
C TYR A 5 32.06 16.21 -36.89
N THR A 6 32.26 14.90 -36.92
CA THR A 6 31.17 13.90 -37.04
C THR A 6 30.60 13.42 -35.69
N LYS A 7 31.14 13.90 -34.55
CA LYS A 7 30.81 13.37 -33.22
C LYS A 7 30.28 14.45 -32.27
N ILE A 8 28.98 14.39 -31.99
CA ILE A 8 28.32 15.17 -30.94
C ILE A 8 28.23 14.30 -29.69
N ILE A 9 28.70 14.82 -28.55
CA ILE A 9 28.63 14.14 -27.25
C ILE A 9 27.78 15.00 -26.32
N MET A 10 26.65 14.45 -25.86
CA MET A 10 25.80 15.08 -24.86
C MET A 10 26.23 14.60 -23.46
N ARG A 11 26.43 15.53 -22.52
CA ARG A 11 26.76 15.24 -21.12
C ARG A 11 25.94 16.16 -20.21
N PHE A 12 25.70 15.71 -18.98
CA PHE A 12 25.16 16.62 -17.96
C PHE A 12 26.18 17.72 -17.65
N ALA A 13 25.67 18.93 -17.40
CA ALA A 13 26.51 20.08 -17.08
C ALA A 13 27.29 19.92 -15.76
N SER A 14 26.75 19.14 -14.82
CA SER A 14 27.43 18.74 -13.58
C SER A 14 26.72 17.54 -12.96
N GLU A 15 27.35 16.91 -11.96
CA GLU A 15 26.70 15.86 -11.14
C GLU A 15 25.46 16.37 -10.43
N TYR A 16 25.48 17.61 -9.94
CA TYR A 16 24.31 18.25 -9.34
C TYR A 16 23.15 18.34 -10.33
N VAL A 17 23.42 18.78 -11.56
CA VAL A 17 22.39 18.87 -12.62
C VAL A 17 21.88 17.48 -12.99
N ALA A 18 22.77 16.48 -13.11
CA ALA A 18 22.38 15.09 -13.36
C ALA A 18 21.42 14.58 -12.27
N GLY A 19 21.78 14.76 -11.00
CA GLY A 19 20.95 14.36 -9.86
C GLY A 19 19.58 15.04 -9.86
N LYS A 20 19.54 16.35 -10.13
CA LYS A 20 18.27 17.09 -10.24
C LYS A 20 17.39 16.61 -11.38
N VAL A 21 17.96 16.37 -12.56
CA VAL A 21 17.21 15.85 -13.71
C VAL A 21 16.63 14.47 -13.40
N VAL A 22 17.44 13.57 -12.83
CA VAL A 22 16.98 12.23 -12.41
C VAL A 22 15.83 12.33 -11.42
N SER A 23 15.95 13.14 -10.36
CA SER A 23 14.87 13.30 -9.38
C SER A 23 13.57 13.85 -9.99
N ILE A 24 13.66 14.79 -10.95
CA ILE A 24 12.47 15.32 -11.64
C ILE A 24 11.79 14.23 -12.46
N ILE A 25 12.56 13.42 -13.18
CA ILE A 25 12.06 12.32 -14.00
C ILE A 25 11.40 11.26 -13.10
N GLU A 26 12.03 10.90 -11.99
CA GLU A 26 11.48 9.96 -11.01
C GLU A 26 10.14 10.44 -10.43
N GLU A 27 10.07 11.70 -9.99
CA GLU A 27 8.83 12.26 -9.47
C GLU A 27 7.75 12.38 -10.56
N ARG A 28 8.12 12.62 -11.83
CA ARG A 28 7.19 12.61 -12.96
C ARG A 28 6.61 11.22 -13.19
N TYR A 29 7.43 10.19 -13.32
CA TYR A 29 6.93 8.83 -13.54
C TYR A 29 6.09 8.32 -12.36
N LYS A 30 6.48 8.67 -11.13
CA LYS A 30 5.69 8.39 -9.94
C LYS A 30 4.35 9.11 -9.94
N HIS A 31 4.30 10.35 -10.43
CA HIS A 31 3.06 11.09 -10.62
C HIS A 31 2.19 10.45 -11.72
N GLU A 32 2.77 10.10 -12.86
CA GLU A 32 2.08 9.41 -13.96
C GLU A 32 1.48 8.07 -13.52
N LEU A 33 2.22 7.28 -12.73
CA LEU A 33 1.74 6.02 -12.18
C LEU A 33 0.51 6.23 -11.27
N LYS A 34 0.56 7.25 -10.40
CA LYS A 34 -0.58 7.63 -9.56
C LYS A 34 -1.77 8.12 -10.39
N CYS A 35 -1.50 8.90 -11.43
CA CYS A 35 -2.52 9.35 -12.37
C CYS A 35 -3.19 8.18 -13.07
N PHE A 36 -2.42 7.21 -13.59
CA PHE A 36 -2.95 6.00 -14.20
C PHE A 36 -3.88 5.24 -13.26
N VAL A 37 -3.46 4.99 -12.01
CA VAL A 37 -4.30 4.30 -11.01
C VAL A 37 -5.61 5.06 -10.75
N LYS A 38 -5.59 6.39 -10.81
CA LYS A 38 -6.79 7.22 -10.63
C LYS A 38 -7.69 7.23 -11.87
N SER A 39 -7.12 7.41 -13.07
CA SER A 39 -7.85 7.62 -14.32
C SER A 39 -8.37 6.33 -14.94
N SER A 40 -7.71 5.19 -14.69
CA SER A 40 -8.14 3.87 -15.19
C SER A 40 -9.34 3.28 -14.45
N SER A 41 -9.97 4.03 -13.55
CA SER A 41 -11.11 3.55 -12.75
C SER A 41 -12.33 3.16 -13.56
N SER A 42 -12.53 3.80 -14.72
CA SER A 42 -13.62 3.49 -15.67
C SER A 42 -13.29 2.37 -16.67
N GLU A 43 -12.03 1.95 -16.75
CA GLU A 43 -11.55 1.02 -17.78
C GLU A 43 -11.40 -0.40 -17.23
N SER A 44 -12.37 -1.26 -17.52
CA SER A 44 -12.40 -2.64 -17.02
C SER A 44 -11.17 -3.46 -17.43
N ALA A 45 -10.63 -3.21 -18.62
CA ALA A 45 -9.44 -3.88 -19.16
C ALA A 45 -8.19 -3.71 -18.28
N PHE A 46 -8.11 -2.62 -17.51
CA PHE A 46 -6.96 -2.33 -16.64
C PHE A 46 -7.22 -2.64 -15.17
N SER A 47 -8.37 -3.20 -14.81
CA SER A 47 -8.77 -3.46 -13.41
C SER A 47 -7.71 -4.23 -12.61
N SER A 48 -7.21 -5.36 -13.13
CA SER A 48 -6.18 -6.18 -12.47
C SER A 48 -4.85 -5.43 -12.30
N LEU A 49 -4.41 -4.73 -13.34
CA LEU A 49 -3.16 -3.95 -13.32
C LEU A 49 -3.28 -2.76 -12.35
N ARG A 50 -4.41 -2.05 -12.38
CA ARG A 50 -4.73 -0.95 -11.45
C ARG A 50 -4.68 -1.42 -10.00
N GLY A 51 -5.27 -2.59 -9.71
CA GLY A 51 -5.21 -3.21 -8.38
C GLY A 51 -3.78 -3.48 -7.93
N ALA A 52 -2.98 -4.16 -8.76
CA ALA A 52 -1.59 -4.48 -8.44
C ALA A 52 -0.73 -3.22 -8.22
N LEU A 53 -0.87 -2.21 -9.09
CA LEU A 53 -0.13 -0.95 -8.95
C LEU A 53 -0.55 -0.17 -7.70
N PHE A 54 -1.85 -0.17 -7.38
CA PHE A 54 -2.34 0.48 -6.18
C PHE A 54 -1.77 -0.17 -4.92
N GLU A 55 -1.78 -1.50 -4.83
CA GLU A 55 -1.20 -2.26 -3.72
C GLU A 55 0.28 -1.89 -3.52
N GLU A 56 1.09 -1.90 -4.58
CA GLU A 56 2.50 -1.50 -4.53
C GLU A 56 2.71 -0.05 -4.06
N ILE A 57 1.89 0.88 -4.55
CA ILE A 57 1.94 2.29 -4.12
C ILE A 57 1.57 2.41 -2.65
N ALA A 58 0.52 1.72 -2.21
CA ALA A 58 0.03 1.76 -0.84
C ALA A 58 1.10 1.21 0.14
N HIS A 59 1.74 0.09 -0.18
CA HIS A 59 2.87 -0.44 0.58
C HIS A 59 3.99 0.59 0.78
N ARG A 60 4.42 1.25 -0.30
CA ARG A 60 5.49 2.26 -0.26
C ARG A 60 5.10 3.47 0.59
N ILE A 61 3.85 3.90 0.52
CA ILE A 61 3.34 5.05 1.28
C ILE A 61 3.21 4.70 2.76
N LEU A 62 2.56 3.59 3.09
CA LEU A 62 2.30 3.20 4.48
C LEU A 62 3.60 2.94 5.24
N ARG A 63 4.56 2.26 4.61
CA ARG A 63 5.87 1.99 5.22
C ARG A 63 6.66 3.26 5.52
N LYS A 64 6.63 4.26 4.64
CA LYS A 64 7.29 5.55 4.90
C LYS A 64 6.67 6.30 6.08
N GLY A 65 5.53 5.86 6.58
CA GLY A 65 4.82 6.49 7.68
C GLY A 65 4.16 7.79 7.28
N GLY A 66 3.63 8.49 8.27
CA GLY A 66 2.90 9.74 8.11
C GLY A 66 1.57 9.76 8.83
N ARG A 67 0.72 10.73 8.48
CA ARG A 67 -0.63 10.87 9.01
C ARG A 67 -1.64 10.47 7.94
N PHE A 68 -2.53 9.55 8.28
CA PHE A 68 -3.53 9.00 7.37
C PHE A 68 -4.92 9.28 7.87
N LYS A 69 -5.79 9.75 6.99
CA LYS A 69 -7.21 9.93 7.29
C LYS A 69 -7.88 8.56 7.37
N ILE A 70 -8.66 8.33 8.41
CA ILE A 70 -9.43 7.11 8.60
C ILE A 70 -10.89 7.46 8.89
N ARG A 71 -11.79 6.60 8.41
CA ARG A 71 -13.23 6.74 8.62
C ARG A 71 -13.78 5.40 9.09
N PRO A 72 -14.47 5.34 10.24
CA PRO A 72 -15.13 4.12 10.67
C PRO A 72 -16.20 3.70 9.67
N LEU A 73 -16.30 2.40 9.38
CA LEU A 73 -17.35 1.86 8.50
C LEU A 73 -18.61 1.44 9.25
N ASP A 74 -18.49 1.24 10.57
CA ASP A 74 -19.57 0.72 11.44
C ASP A 74 -20.29 1.79 12.26
N THR A 75 -19.77 3.01 12.30
CA THR A 75 -20.34 4.11 13.11
C THR A 75 -20.35 5.41 12.32
N ASN A 76 -21.32 6.28 12.59
CA ASN A 76 -21.37 7.65 12.06
C ASN A 76 -20.37 8.59 12.77
N SER A 77 -19.25 8.06 13.25
CA SER A 77 -18.22 8.82 13.93
C SER A 77 -17.45 9.69 12.93
N LYS A 78 -16.92 10.81 13.41
CA LYS A 78 -16.13 11.73 12.59
C LYS A 78 -14.88 11.04 12.05
N ASP A 79 -14.41 11.53 10.90
CA ASP A 79 -13.11 11.17 10.35
C ASP A 79 -12.02 11.41 11.40
N LEU A 80 -11.18 10.40 11.61
CA LEU A 80 -10.03 10.44 12.51
C LEU A 80 -8.75 10.42 11.69
N ASN A 81 -7.61 10.51 12.37
CA ASN A 81 -6.32 10.29 11.76
C ASN A 81 -5.53 9.26 12.56
N ILE A 82 -4.82 8.39 11.87
CA ILE A 82 -3.78 7.54 12.46
C ILE A 82 -2.41 8.10 12.09
N LYS A 83 -1.45 7.97 13.01
CA LYS A 83 -0.05 8.27 12.76
C LYS A 83 0.71 6.95 12.69
N ILE A 84 1.32 6.68 11.55
CA ILE A 84 2.17 5.52 11.35
C ILE A 84 3.62 6.03 11.34
N PRO A 85 4.54 5.46 12.14
CA PRO A 85 5.96 5.81 12.04
C PRO A 85 6.56 5.30 10.73
N GLU A 86 7.75 5.77 10.36
CA GLU A 86 8.50 5.08 9.31
C GLU A 86 8.92 3.71 9.82
N LEU A 87 8.69 2.67 9.01
CA LEU A 87 8.91 1.27 9.38
C LEU A 87 9.80 0.58 8.35
N GLU A 88 10.47 -0.48 8.79
CA GLU A 88 11.17 -1.40 7.90
C GLU A 88 10.17 -2.30 7.17
N MET A 89 10.39 -2.55 5.87
CA MET A 89 9.62 -3.55 5.12
C MET A 89 10.20 -4.93 5.38
N CYS A 90 9.38 -5.81 5.92
CA CYS A 90 9.68 -7.22 6.04
C CYS A 90 8.68 -8.04 5.24
N PHE A 91 9.09 -9.23 4.86
CA PHE A 91 8.24 -10.20 4.23
C PHE A 91 8.08 -11.39 5.17
N TYR A 92 6.91 -12.04 5.14
CA TYR A 92 6.70 -13.25 5.91
C TYR A 92 6.05 -14.34 5.06
N SER A 93 6.50 -15.56 5.29
CA SER A 93 5.88 -16.79 4.80
C SER A 93 5.07 -17.48 5.91
N LYS A 94 5.52 -17.34 7.16
CA LYS A 94 4.92 -17.96 8.35
C LYS A 94 4.66 -16.90 9.43
N ILE A 95 3.55 -17.04 10.16
CA ILE A 95 3.12 -16.10 11.21
C ILE A 95 4.17 -15.93 12.32
N VAL A 96 4.93 -17.00 12.61
CA VAL A 96 5.98 -16.99 13.64
C VAL A 96 7.09 -15.98 13.35
N GLU A 97 7.29 -15.60 12.08
CA GLU A 97 8.30 -14.65 11.62
C GLU A 97 7.92 -13.18 11.90
N ILE A 98 6.67 -12.92 12.30
CA ILE A 98 6.17 -11.57 12.58
C ILE A 98 6.70 -11.11 13.95
N GLU A 99 7.51 -10.06 13.94
CA GLU A 99 8.03 -9.38 15.13
C GLU A 99 7.27 -8.08 15.38
N ALA A 100 7.35 -7.53 16.59
CA ALA A 100 6.71 -6.26 16.92
C ALA A 100 7.38 -5.08 16.20
N ASN A 101 6.61 -4.00 15.95
CA ASN A 101 7.10 -2.72 15.42
C ASN A 101 7.73 -2.80 14.01
N LYS A 102 7.26 -3.70 13.16
CA LYS A 102 7.69 -3.82 11.75
C LYS A 102 6.49 -3.86 10.81
N TYR A 103 6.74 -3.48 9.55
CA TYR A 103 5.73 -3.54 8.49
C TYR A 103 5.93 -4.83 7.69
N TYR A 104 4.95 -5.73 7.72
CA TYR A 104 5.01 -7.03 7.08
C TYR A 104 4.10 -7.11 5.86
N ARG A 105 4.66 -7.65 4.76
CA ARG A 105 3.90 -8.07 3.58
C ARG A 105 3.96 -9.60 3.45
N PRO A 106 2.83 -10.29 3.24
CA PRO A 106 2.84 -11.72 2.99
C PRO A 106 3.51 -12.03 1.65
N ILE A 107 4.31 -13.11 1.61
CA ILE A 107 4.88 -13.62 0.35
C ILE A 107 3.84 -14.41 -0.45
N GLN A 108 2.97 -15.14 0.26
CA GLN A 108 1.99 -16.04 -0.33
C GLN A 108 0.60 -15.40 -0.30
N LYS A 109 -0.18 -15.59 -1.38
CA LYS A 109 -1.58 -15.14 -1.46
C LYS A 109 -2.53 -15.88 -0.50
N ASN A 110 -2.06 -16.95 0.15
CA ASN A 110 -2.85 -17.77 1.07
C ASN A 110 -3.34 -17.02 2.33
N TRP A 111 -2.84 -15.81 2.57
CA TRP A 111 -3.29 -14.89 3.63
C TRP A 111 -4.49 -14.03 3.21
N GLU A 112 -5.24 -14.49 2.20
CA GLU A 112 -6.29 -13.91 1.33
C GLU A 112 -7.15 -12.71 1.81
N SER A 113 -7.06 -12.34 3.09
CA SER A 113 -7.73 -11.21 3.74
C SER A 113 -6.81 -10.06 4.14
N VAL A 114 -5.50 -10.24 4.09
CA VAL A 114 -4.52 -9.29 4.62
C VAL A 114 -3.40 -9.09 3.62
N ASP A 115 -3.25 -7.85 3.17
CA ASP A 115 -2.17 -7.43 2.28
C ASP A 115 -0.97 -6.88 3.06
N ALA A 116 -1.20 -6.37 4.28
CA ALA A 116 -0.11 -5.97 5.16
C ALA A 116 -0.47 -6.01 6.65
N ILE A 117 0.58 -6.11 7.48
CA ILE A 117 0.48 -6.12 8.94
C ILE A 117 1.46 -5.08 9.50
N ILE A 118 1.00 -4.25 10.43
CA ILE A 118 1.89 -3.56 11.37
C ILE A 118 1.66 -4.21 12.73
N SER A 119 2.65 -4.98 13.16
CA SER A 119 2.58 -5.72 14.42
C SER A 119 2.72 -4.77 15.62
N PRO A 120 1.91 -4.93 16.68
CA PRO A 120 1.16 -6.15 17.00
C PRO A 120 -0.29 -6.19 16.53
N ASP A 121 -0.91 -5.09 16.12
CA ASP A 121 -2.39 -4.99 16.17
C ASP A 121 -3.05 -4.34 14.95
N ILE A 122 -2.31 -4.00 13.89
CA ILE A 122 -2.87 -3.32 12.72
C ILE A 122 -2.80 -4.23 11.49
N LEU A 123 -3.95 -4.39 10.83
CA LEU A 123 -4.12 -5.13 9.60
C LEU A 123 -4.58 -4.21 8.48
N PHE A 124 -4.06 -4.42 7.27
CA PHE A 124 -4.47 -3.72 6.07
C PHE A 124 -4.97 -4.68 5.00
N GLN A 125 -6.10 -4.32 4.40
CA GLN A 125 -6.61 -4.91 3.17
C GLN A 125 -6.74 -3.80 2.12
N MET A 126 -6.00 -3.92 1.02
CA MET A 126 -5.88 -2.91 -0.02
C MET A 126 -6.83 -3.26 -1.15
N THR A 127 -7.65 -2.31 -1.59
CA THR A 127 -8.58 -2.58 -2.69
C THR A 127 -8.88 -1.35 -3.54
N VAL A 128 -9.08 -1.61 -4.83
CA VAL A 128 -9.60 -0.65 -5.81
C VAL A 128 -11.04 -0.97 -6.22
N GLY A 129 -11.65 -1.97 -5.59
CA GLY A 129 -13.04 -2.38 -5.81
C GLY A 129 -13.95 -1.91 -4.67
N ASN A 130 -15.24 -1.77 -4.98
CA ASN A 130 -16.25 -1.39 -3.98
C ASN A 130 -16.62 -2.53 -3.03
N THR A 131 -16.33 -3.77 -3.44
CA THR A 131 -16.60 -4.98 -2.68
C THR A 131 -15.31 -5.75 -2.52
N HIS A 132 -14.93 -6.01 -1.28
CA HIS A 132 -13.76 -6.78 -0.91
C HIS A 132 -14.03 -7.52 0.40
N PRO A 133 -14.63 -8.73 0.33
CA PRO A 133 -15.03 -9.45 1.51
C PRO A 133 -13.85 -9.84 2.40
N ILE A 134 -14.12 -9.95 3.69
CA ILE A 134 -13.13 -10.34 4.69
C ILE A 134 -13.20 -11.85 4.86
N LYS A 135 -12.17 -12.59 4.44
CA LYS A 135 -12.13 -14.05 4.58
C LYS A 135 -11.64 -14.44 5.97
N MET A 136 -12.47 -15.12 6.75
CA MET A 136 -12.21 -15.39 8.17
C MET A 136 -11.01 -16.33 8.38
N ASN A 137 -10.84 -17.32 7.50
CA ASN A 137 -9.78 -18.33 7.62
C ASN A 137 -8.35 -17.75 7.69
N GLY A 138 -8.11 -16.59 7.05
CA GLY A 138 -6.83 -15.88 7.11
C GLY A 138 -6.65 -15.11 8.42
N LEU A 139 -7.73 -14.51 8.92
CA LEU A 139 -7.74 -13.72 10.16
C LEU A 139 -7.62 -14.59 11.40
N ASP A 140 -8.34 -15.71 11.46
CA ASP A 140 -8.34 -16.60 12.63
C ASP A 140 -6.92 -17.07 12.98
N LYS A 141 -6.10 -17.32 11.96
CA LYS A 141 -4.70 -17.72 12.15
C LYS A 141 -3.83 -16.61 12.74
N LEU A 142 -4.19 -15.34 12.50
CA LEU A 142 -3.46 -14.16 12.98
C LEU A 142 -3.95 -13.70 14.37
N CYS A 143 -5.16 -14.05 14.78
CA CYS A 143 -5.77 -13.65 16.05
C CYS A 143 -4.88 -13.99 17.25
N ASP A 144 -4.31 -15.19 17.33
CA ASP A 144 -3.44 -15.57 18.46
C ASP A 144 -2.14 -14.75 18.50
N LYS A 145 -1.57 -14.46 17.32
CA LYS A 145 -0.31 -13.73 17.19
C LYS A 145 -0.48 -12.24 17.50
N LEU A 146 -1.59 -11.65 17.05
CA LEU A 146 -1.83 -10.20 17.10
C LEU A 146 -2.70 -9.81 18.31
N GLY A 147 -3.73 -10.60 18.60
CA GLY A 147 -4.67 -10.43 19.72
C GLY A 147 -4.14 -10.95 21.07
N GLY A 148 -3.00 -11.65 21.06
CA GLY A 148 -2.41 -12.32 22.21
C GLY A 148 -3.17 -13.60 22.60
N LYS A 149 -2.56 -14.45 23.43
CA LYS A 149 -3.10 -15.78 23.82
C LYS A 149 -4.49 -15.74 24.50
N SER A 150 -4.91 -14.59 25.00
CA SER A 150 -6.23 -14.39 25.62
C SER A 150 -7.23 -13.68 24.68
N GLY A 151 -6.82 -13.27 23.47
CA GLY A 151 -7.68 -12.58 22.49
C GLY A 151 -8.15 -11.18 22.90
N ASN A 152 -7.66 -10.65 24.02
CA ASN A 152 -8.15 -9.40 24.60
C ASN A 152 -7.52 -8.15 23.96
N ASN A 153 -6.46 -8.29 23.17
CA ASN A 153 -5.88 -7.14 22.48
C ASN A 153 -6.72 -6.81 21.25
N LYS A 154 -7.15 -5.56 21.16
CA LYS A 154 -7.94 -5.08 20.04
C LYS A 154 -7.10 -5.06 18.77
N ILE A 155 -7.56 -5.76 17.74
CA ILE A 155 -6.98 -5.69 16.40
C ILE A 155 -7.74 -4.63 15.59
N SER A 156 -7.00 -3.73 14.95
CA SER A 156 -7.52 -2.70 14.07
C SER A 156 -7.38 -3.13 12.61
N PHE A 157 -8.50 -3.35 11.93
CA PHE A 157 -8.55 -3.75 10.53
C PHE A 157 -8.92 -2.57 9.63
N TYR A 158 -8.04 -2.21 8.70
CA TYR A 158 -8.21 -1.06 7.82
C TYR A 158 -8.30 -1.46 6.35
N PHE A 159 -9.28 -0.89 5.65
CA PHE A 159 -9.30 -0.87 4.20
C PHE A 159 -8.47 0.29 3.67
N VAL A 160 -7.50 0.01 2.79
CA VAL A 160 -6.69 1.01 2.13
C VAL A 160 -7.24 1.22 0.73
N LEU A 161 -7.61 2.46 0.42
CA LEU A 161 -8.41 2.79 -0.75
C LEU A 161 -7.78 3.92 -1.57
N PRO A 162 -8.01 3.93 -2.89
CA PRO A 162 -7.86 5.11 -3.71
C PRO A 162 -8.73 6.26 -3.19
N ARG A 163 -8.27 7.51 -3.39
CA ARG A 163 -8.95 8.71 -2.89
C ARG A 163 -10.40 8.83 -3.38
N ASP A 164 -10.66 8.39 -4.60
CA ASP A 164 -11.98 8.39 -5.25
C ASP A 164 -13.00 7.47 -4.58
N GLN A 165 -12.55 6.43 -3.86
CA GLN A 165 -13.45 5.46 -3.23
C GLN A 165 -13.69 5.73 -1.75
N TYR A 166 -12.80 6.48 -1.11
CA TYR A 166 -12.77 6.70 0.34
C TYR A 166 -14.13 7.10 0.95
N ALA A 167 -14.82 8.06 0.34
CA ALA A 167 -16.07 8.60 0.86
C ALA A 167 -17.24 7.61 0.78
N ASN A 168 -17.28 6.80 -0.27
CA ASN A 168 -18.43 5.95 -0.61
C ASN A 168 -18.23 4.48 -0.22
N PHE A 169 -17.04 4.09 0.20
CA PHE A 169 -16.75 2.71 0.59
C PHE A 169 -17.58 2.28 1.81
N LYS A 170 -18.19 1.11 1.73
CA LYS A 170 -19.12 0.60 2.75
C LYS A 170 -18.49 -0.53 3.54
N LYS A 171 -19.11 -0.85 4.68
CA LYS A 171 -18.78 -2.06 5.45
C LYS A 171 -18.82 -3.29 4.54
N GLN A 172 -17.79 -4.12 4.66
CA GLN A 172 -17.64 -5.34 3.88
C GLN A 172 -18.16 -6.55 4.67
N PRO A 173 -18.77 -7.55 4.02
CA PRO A 173 -19.24 -8.76 4.68
C PRO A 173 -18.07 -9.70 5.03
N PHE A 174 -18.23 -10.45 6.10
CA PHE A 174 -17.37 -11.60 6.40
C PHE A 174 -17.77 -12.78 5.53
N HIS A 175 -16.78 -13.49 5.00
CA HIS A 175 -16.95 -14.77 4.30
C HIS A 175 -16.10 -15.85 4.97
N THR A 176 -16.64 -17.06 4.99
CA THR A 176 -15.97 -18.26 5.49
C THR A 176 -15.23 -18.96 4.36
#